data_AF-A0A0T9Q0M4-F1
#
_entry.id   AF-A0A0T9Q0M4-F1
#
_cell.length_a   1.000
_cell.length_b   1.000
_cell.length_c   1.000
_cell.angle_alpha   90.00
_cell.angle_beta   90.00
_cell.angle_gamma   90.00
#
_symmetry.space_group_name_H-M   'P 1'
#
loop_
_entity.id
_entity.type
_entity.pdbx_description
1 polymer ?
#
loop_
_entity_poly.entity_id
_entity_poly.type
_entity_poly.pdbx_seq_one_letter_code
_entity_poly.pdbx_strand_id
1 'polypeptide(L)'
;MIFVLLNVCLIILLTSCKSKSPTLKSIDVIRLSPPESALISCEIPEFTGVSWGDSGIYTLALKRELQICKRRLDEVIYWLMDSNS
;
A
#
# COMPACT_ATOMS: atom_id res chain seq x y z
N MET A 1 -40.94 28.26 33.14
CA MET A 1 -40.98 26.78 33.21
C MET A 1 -40.87 26.12 31.83
N ILE A 2 -41.55 26.63 30.79
CA ILE A 2 -41.51 26.09 29.41
C ILE A 2 -40.09 26.09 28.77
N PHE A 3 -39.31 27.16 28.96
CA PHE A 3 -37.97 27.28 28.38
C PHE A 3 -36.95 26.30 28.97
N VAL A 4 -37.17 25.88 30.23
CA VAL A 4 -36.33 24.90 30.92
C VAL A 4 -36.59 23.51 30.33
N LEU A 5 -37.86 23.18 30.08
CA LEU A 5 -38.27 21.91 29.47
C LEU A 5 -37.74 21.76 28.04
N LEU A 6 -37.76 22.85 27.25
CA LEU A 6 -37.21 22.87 25.90
C LEU A 6 -35.69 22.62 25.88
N ASN A 7 -34.94 23.28 26.78
CA ASN A 7 -33.49 23.08 26.88
C ASN A 7 -33.12 21.67 27.34
N VAL A 8 -33.86 21.12 28.30
CA VAL A 8 -33.65 19.74 28.78
C VAL A 8 -33.91 18.73 27.66
N CYS A 9 -34.97 18.91 26.87
CA CYS A 9 -35.29 18.04 25.74
C CYS A 9 -34.20 18.07 24.66
N LEU A 10 -33.65 19.25 24.36
CA LEU A 10 -32.58 19.43 23.38
C LEU A 10 -31.29 18.71 23.79
N ILE A 11 -30.93 18.74 25.09
CA ILE A 11 -29.76 18.05 25.62
C ILE A 11 -29.92 16.51 25.56
N ILE A 12 -31.14 16.00 25.81
CA ILE A 12 -31.43 14.56 25.73
C ILE A 12 -31.34 14.06 24.28
N LEU A 13 -31.81 14.85 23.31
CA LEU A 13 -31.72 14.50 21.88
C LEU A 13 -30.27 14.47 21.38
N LEU A 14 -29.43 15.41 21.83
CA LEU A 14 -28.02 15.50 21.39
C LEU A 14 -27.12 14.43 22.01
N THR A 15 -27.46 13.90 23.19
CA THR A 15 -26.65 12.86 23.87
C THR A 15 -26.98 11.44 23.39
N SER A 16 -28.07 11.24 22.66
CA SER A 16 -28.47 9.92 22.13
C SER A 16 -27.72 9.51 20.86
N CYS A 17 -26.94 10.40 20.23
CA CYS A 17 -26.03 10.06 19.13
C CYS A 17 -24.63 9.66 19.66
N LYS A 18 -24.59 8.78 20.66
CA LYS A 18 -23.43 7.90 20.82
C LYS A 18 -23.68 6.72 19.89
N SER A 19 -23.42 6.92 18.59
CA SER A 19 -23.19 5.79 17.72
C SER A 19 -22.06 5.02 18.37
N LYS A 20 -22.42 3.88 18.97
CA LYS A 20 -21.44 2.88 19.34
C LYS A 20 -20.82 2.54 18.01
N SER A 21 -19.67 3.14 17.70
CA SER A 21 -18.84 2.70 16.59
C SER A 21 -18.81 1.20 16.78
N PRO A 22 -19.29 0.40 15.80
CA PRO A 22 -19.09 -1.02 15.90
C PRO A 22 -17.59 -1.12 16.09
N THR A 23 -17.17 -1.52 17.30
CA THR A 23 -15.81 -2.01 17.53
C THR A 23 -15.64 -2.91 16.34
N LEU A 24 -14.83 -2.44 15.39
CA LEU A 24 -14.52 -3.17 14.19
C LEU A 24 -13.98 -4.45 14.80
N LYS A 25 -14.81 -5.50 14.88
CA LYS A 25 -14.32 -6.87 15.00
C LYS A 25 -13.25 -6.83 13.95
N SER A 26 -11.99 -6.84 14.39
CA SER A 26 -10.85 -6.71 13.51
C SER A 26 -11.23 -7.54 12.32
N ILE A 27 -11.61 -6.86 11.23
CA ILE A 27 -11.79 -7.57 9.99
C ILE A 27 -10.38 -8.09 9.89
N ASP A 28 -10.23 -9.40 10.02
CA ASP A 28 -9.07 -10.06 9.46
C ASP A 28 -9.19 -9.67 8.00
N VAL A 29 -8.69 -8.47 7.69
CA VAL A 29 -8.34 -8.05 6.37
C VAL A 29 -7.26 -9.04 6.13
N ILE A 30 -7.63 -10.17 5.53
CA ILE A 30 -6.72 -11.14 4.98
C ILE A 30 -5.88 -10.26 4.07
N ARG A 31 -4.72 -9.85 4.59
CA ARG A 31 -3.85 -8.89 3.93
C ARG A 31 -3.21 -9.72 2.85
N LEU A 32 -3.92 -9.81 1.73
CA LEU A 32 -3.46 -10.48 0.55
C LEU A 32 -2.22 -9.69 0.14
N SER A 33 -1.05 -10.28 0.38
CA SER A 33 0.22 -9.73 -0.04
C SER A 33 0.63 -10.39 -1.35
N PRO A 34 1.31 -9.65 -2.24
CA PRO A 34 2.01 -10.27 -3.35
C PRO A 34 2.97 -11.38 -2.86
N PRO A 35 3.35 -12.33 -3.73
CA PRO A 35 4.35 -13.34 -3.40
C PRO A 35 5.66 -12.68 -2.91
N GLU A 36 6.28 -13.23 -1.86
CA GLU A 36 7.48 -12.63 -1.24
C GLU A 36 8.65 -12.50 -2.22
N SER A 37 8.77 -13.42 -3.19
CA SER A 37 9.76 -13.36 -4.27
C SER A 37 9.69 -12.07 -5.08
N ALA A 38 8.49 -11.51 -5.21
CA ALA A 38 8.21 -10.29 -5.97
C ALA A 38 8.42 -9.01 -5.13
N LEU A 39 8.49 -9.14 -3.81
CA LEU A 39 8.67 -8.03 -2.86
C LEU A 39 10.15 -7.70 -2.56
N ILE A 40 11.08 -8.32 -3.28
CA ILE A 40 12.51 -8.05 -3.15
C ILE A 40 12.86 -6.75 -3.87
N SER A 41 13.58 -5.85 -3.20
CA SER A 41 14.07 -4.59 -3.80
C SER A 41 14.81 -4.84 -5.11
N CYS A 42 14.57 -3.97 -6.08
CA CYS A 42 15.33 -3.99 -7.33
C CYS A 42 16.73 -3.43 -7.09
N GLU A 43 17.73 -4.20 -7.46
CA GLU A 43 19.13 -3.78 -7.36
C GLU A 43 19.46 -2.83 -8.50
N ILE A 44 20.16 -1.75 -8.17
CA ILE A 44 20.67 -0.79 -9.15
C ILE A 44 22.18 -0.79 -8.94
N PRO A 45 22.98 -1.26 -9.90
CA PRO A 45 24.42 -1.24 -9.77
C PRO A 45 24.90 0.21 -9.60
N GLU A 46 26.01 0.39 -8.88
CA GLU A 46 26.67 1.69 -8.79
C GLU A 46 27.54 1.92 -10.04
N PHE A 47 27.55 3.15 -10.56
CA PHE A 47 28.46 3.53 -11.63
C PHE A 47 29.75 4.11 -11.06
N THR A 48 30.86 3.38 -11.21
CA THR A 48 32.19 3.77 -10.73
C THR A 48 33.19 4.06 -11.87
N GLY A 49 32.70 4.10 -13.11
CA GLY A 49 33.51 4.24 -14.30
C GLY A 49 34.04 5.66 -14.55
N VAL A 50 35.15 5.75 -15.28
CA VAL A 50 35.77 7.03 -15.68
C VAL A 50 35.89 7.18 -17.20
N SER A 51 35.58 6.12 -17.95
CA SER A 51 35.63 6.08 -19.40
C SER A 51 34.28 5.77 -20.04
N TRP A 52 34.15 6.08 -21.33
CA TRP A 52 32.98 5.68 -22.12
C TRP A 52 32.80 4.16 -22.21
N GLY A 53 33.91 3.40 -22.16
CA GLY A 53 33.86 1.93 -22.11
C GLY A 53 33.15 1.44 -20.86
N ASP A 54 33.45 2.04 -19.70
CA ASP A 54 32.82 1.70 -18.42
C ASP A 54 31.32 1.98 -18.45
N SER A 55 30.88 3.07 -19.09
CA SER A 55 29.46 3.38 -19.28
C SER A 55 28.72 2.27 -20.05
N GLY A 56 29.38 1.67 -21.05
CA GLY A 56 28.83 0.55 -21.81
C GLY A 56 28.65 -0.70 -20.94
N ILE A 57 29.66 -1.04 -20.14
CA ILE A 57 29.61 -2.16 -19.20
C ILE A 57 28.53 -1.92 -18.13
N TYR A 58 28.48 -0.72 -17.56
CA TYR A 58 27.46 -0.31 -16.60
C TYR A 58 26.05 -0.44 -17.18
N THR A 59 25.83 0.04 -18.40
CA THR A 59 24.52 -0.05 -19.06
C THR A 59 24.09 -1.51 -19.26
N LEU A 60 25.04 -2.40 -19.58
CA LEU A 60 24.76 -3.83 -19.70
C LEU A 60 24.36 -4.45 -18.36
N ALA A 61 25.10 -4.15 -17.29
CA ALA A 61 24.80 -4.61 -15.93
C ALA A 61 23.44 -4.08 -15.47
N LEU A 62 23.19 -2.78 -15.63
CA LEU A 62 21.93 -2.13 -15.29
C LEU A 62 20.75 -2.75 -16.06
N LYS A 63 20.91 -3.00 -17.36
CA LYS A 63 19.86 -3.65 -18.18
C LYS A 63 19.51 -5.02 -17.64
N ARG A 64 20.51 -5.83 -17.23
CA ARG A 64 20.28 -7.15 -16.65
C ARG A 64 19.45 -7.05 -15.37
N GLU A 65 19.85 -6.20 -14.43
CA GLU A 65 19.12 -6.05 -13.15
C GLU A 65 17.70 -5.53 -13.37
N LEU A 66 17.50 -4.58 -14.29
CA LEU A 66 16.16 -4.10 -14.65
C LEU A 66 15.28 -5.18 -15.26
N GLN A 67 15.82 -6.10 -16.06
CA GLN A 67 15.05 -7.24 -16.59
C GLN A 67 14.65 -8.23 -15.49
N ILE A 68 15.48 -8.40 -14.47
CA ILE A 68 15.14 -9.22 -13.29
C ILE A 68 14.04 -8.53 -12.48
N CYS A 69 14.22 -7.24 -12.18
CA CYS A 69 13.22 -6.41 -11.50
C CYS A 69 11.87 -6.43 -12.22
N LYS A 70 11.87 -6.27 -13.54
CA LYS A 70 10.67 -6.30 -14.36
C LYS A 70 9.89 -7.61 -14.18
N ARG A 71 10.56 -8.77 -14.20
CA ARG A 71 9.87 -10.07 -14.03
C ARG A 71 9.16 -10.17 -12.69
N ARG A 72 9.80 -9.72 -11.62
CA ARG A 72 9.19 -9.65 -10.27
C ARG A 72 7.99 -8.70 -10.26
N LEU A 73 8.10 -7.54 -10.89
CA LEU A 73 6.98 -6.61 -11.01
C LEU A 73 5.81 -7.21 -11.81
N ASP A 74 6.10 -7.93 -12.89
CA ASP A 74 5.09 -8.63 -13.69
C ASP A 74 4.34 -9.68 -12.84
N GLU A 75 5.03 -10.37 -11.89
CA GLU A 75 4.38 -11.26 -10.90
C GLU A 75 3.42 -10.51 -9.96
N VAL A 76 3.80 -9.32 -9.47
CA VAL A 76 2.91 -8.48 -8.64
C VAL A 76 1.67 -8.05 -9.43
N ILE A 77 1.86 -7.63 -10.67
CA ILE A 77 0.77 -7.20 -11.55
C ILE A 77 -0.19 -8.37 -11.80
N TYR A 78 0.35 -9.56 -12.12
CA TYR A 78 -0.46 -10.77 -12.32
C TYR A 78 -1.29 -11.10 -11.07
N TRP A 79 -0.65 -11.06 -9.89
CA TRP A 79 -1.34 -11.27 -8.61
C TRP A 79 -2.48 -10.26 -8.38
N LEU A 80 -2.26 -8.97 -8.69
CA LEU A 80 -3.31 -7.93 -8.60
C LEU A 80 -4.48 -8.25 -9.53
N MET A 81 -4.21 -8.73 -10.74
CA MET A 81 -5.26 -9.06 -11.71
C MET A 81 -6.05 -10.30 -11.28
N ASP A 82 -5.38 -11.33 -10.75
CA ASP A 82 -6.02 -12.55 -10.24
C ASP A 82 -6.89 -12.26 -9.01
N SER A 83 -6.41 -11.43 -8.08
CA SER A 83 -7.15 -11.07 -6.85
C SER A 83 -8.42 -10.23 -7.05
N ASN A 84 -8.59 -9.63 -8.24
CA ASN A 84 -9.77 -8.84 -8.60
C ASN A 84 -10.78 -9.62 -9.48
N SER A 85 -10.49 -10.89 -9.80
CA SER A 85 -11.38 -11.79 -10.54
C SER A 85 -12.21 -12.68 -9.62
#